data_AF-A0A958PPD4-F1
#
_entry.id   AF-A0A958PPD4-F1
#
_cell.length_a   1.000
_cell.length_b   1.000
_cell.length_c   1.000
_cell.angle_alpha   90.00
_cell.angle_beta   90.00
_cell.angle_gamma   90.00
#
_symmetry.space_group_name_H-M   'P 1'
#
loop_
_entity.id
_entity.type
_entity.pdbx_description
1 polymer ?
#
loop_
_entity_poly.entity_id
_entity_poly.type
_entity_poly.pdbx_seq_one_letter_code
_entity_poly.pdbx_strand_id
1 'polypeptide(L)'
;MKYTEILRNEHKEIHRAHMVLNHLRLHEAEIQEEDFQAALAFLVKYFDEFVVQLHFKKEEEILFPLVHKNLLDQKGGPRCGDFVGRTQMWQYAAQVIELGKQEISAPYPVAESLQQLLQGKPSGLSIPLEEHEGTYYGVELLKKMMRGEWFADKPQRNKLIKLFLNLVDEHREKEDTCLLVAFERLASDELQEEMYKQWQKLENTFGLTRIQSFKADLQKWCNFFQVPG
;
A
#
# COMPACT_ATOMS: atom_id res chain seq x y z
N MET A 1 -17.99 -13.87 0.51
CA MET A 1 -16.76 -13.23 1.02
C MET A 1 -17.07 -11.75 1.15
N LYS A 2 -16.83 -11.16 2.32
CA LYS A 2 -17.07 -9.73 2.54
C LYS A 2 -16.01 -8.91 1.81
N TYR A 3 -16.33 -7.69 1.36
CA TYR A 3 -15.35 -6.87 0.64
C TYR A 3 -14.14 -6.55 1.52
N THR A 4 -14.36 -6.26 2.80
CA THR A 4 -13.28 -6.00 3.77
C THR A 4 -12.42 -7.23 4.06
N GLU A 5 -12.99 -8.44 3.97
CA GLU A 5 -12.24 -9.70 4.10
C GLU A 5 -11.25 -9.87 2.94
N ILE A 6 -11.59 -9.36 1.76
CA ILE A 6 -10.69 -9.38 0.59
C ILE A 6 -9.51 -8.47 0.81
N LEU A 7 -9.76 -7.21 1.22
CA LEU A 7 -8.68 -6.26 1.51
C LEU A 7 -7.75 -6.80 2.60
N ARG A 8 -8.30 -7.39 3.68
CA ARG A 8 -7.50 -8.08 4.71
C ARG A 8 -6.66 -9.23 4.16
N ASN A 9 -7.18 -9.98 3.19
CA ASN A 9 -6.41 -11.04 2.56
C ASN A 9 -5.30 -10.48 1.64
N GLU A 10 -5.55 -9.37 0.96
CA GLU A 10 -4.51 -8.64 0.21
C GLU A 10 -3.44 -8.07 1.15
N HIS A 11 -3.83 -7.52 2.30
CA HIS A 11 -2.92 -7.06 3.36
C HIS A 11 -1.97 -8.16 3.86
N LYS A 12 -2.44 -9.41 3.96
CA LYS A 12 -1.58 -10.55 4.29
C LYS A 12 -0.54 -10.79 3.20
N GLU A 13 -0.94 -10.76 1.93
CA GLU A 13 -0.02 -10.91 0.80
C GLU A 13 0.99 -9.75 0.73
N ILE A 14 0.54 -8.52 0.95
CA ILE A 14 1.41 -7.33 1.01
C ILE A 14 2.41 -7.46 2.15
N HIS A 15 1.98 -7.95 3.32
CA HIS A 15 2.88 -8.18 4.45
C HIS A 15 3.94 -9.24 4.14
N ARG A 16 3.58 -10.30 3.41
CA ARG A 16 4.55 -11.30 2.95
C ARG A 16 5.58 -10.69 1.99
N ALA A 17 5.16 -9.84 1.05
CA ALA A 17 6.08 -9.10 0.18
C ALA A 17 7.00 -8.16 0.99
N HIS A 18 6.46 -7.48 2.00
CA HIS A 18 7.21 -6.68 2.97
C HIS A 18 8.28 -7.53 3.69
N MET A 19 7.94 -8.74 4.14
CA MET A 19 8.89 -9.64 4.80
C MET A 19 10.02 -10.08 3.87
N VAL A 20 9.72 -10.40 2.61
CA VAL A 20 10.76 -10.72 1.60
C VAL A 20 11.68 -9.50 1.40
N LEU A 21 11.14 -8.30 1.21
CA LEU A 21 11.95 -7.10 1.03
C LEU A 21 12.82 -6.78 2.25
N ASN A 22 12.29 -6.98 3.46
CA ASN A 22 13.06 -6.82 4.68
C ASN A 22 14.17 -7.88 4.81
N HIS A 23 13.92 -9.11 4.36
CA HIS A 23 14.94 -10.16 4.30
C HIS A 23 16.08 -9.75 3.37
N LEU A 24 15.78 -9.27 2.15
CA LEU A 24 16.80 -8.75 1.22
C LEU A 24 17.65 -7.65 1.88
N ARG A 25 17.01 -6.72 2.60
CA ARG A 25 17.70 -5.62 3.29
C ARG A 25 18.64 -6.11 4.40
N LEU A 26 18.22 -7.11 5.17
CA LEU A 26 18.97 -7.62 6.33
C LEU A 26 20.10 -8.58 5.93
N HIS A 27 19.90 -9.35 4.87
CA HIS A 27 20.77 -10.46 4.46
C HIS A 27 21.48 -10.19 3.13
N GLU A 28 21.55 -8.94 2.66
CA GLU A 28 22.14 -8.56 1.36
C GLU A 28 23.53 -9.19 1.12
N ALA A 29 24.38 -9.31 2.15
CA ALA A 29 25.73 -9.86 2.02
C ALA A 29 25.77 -11.41 1.91
N GLU A 30 24.67 -12.09 2.23
CA GLU A 30 24.55 -13.56 2.26
C GLU A 30 23.83 -14.10 1.02
N ILE A 31 23.15 -13.23 0.26
CA ILE A 31 22.35 -13.59 -0.91
C ILE A 31 23.22 -13.45 -2.15
N GLN A 32 23.12 -14.39 -3.09
CA GLN A 32 23.78 -14.26 -4.39
C GLN A 32 23.21 -13.06 -5.14
N GLU A 33 24.08 -12.27 -5.80
CA GLU A 33 23.68 -11.03 -6.48
C GLU A 33 22.52 -11.27 -7.47
N GLU A 34 22.56 -12.38 -8.22
CA GLU A 34 21.51 -12.76 -9.17
C GLU A 34 20.15 -12.96 -8.49
N ASP A 35 20.12 -13.65 -7.35
CA ASP A 35 18.90 -13.88 -6.57
C ASP A 35 18.40 -12.58 -5.92
N PHE A 36 19.31 -11.74 -5.43
CA PHE A 36 18.97 -10.43 -4.87
C PHE A 36 18.29 -9.54 -5.92
N GLN A 37 18.89 -9.42 -7.10
CA GLN A 37 18.35 -8.61 -8.20
C GLN A 37 17.02 -9.15 -8.71
N ALA A 38 16.89 -10.47 -8.86
CA ALA A 38 15.64 -11.10 -9.29
C ALA A 38 14.51 -10.90 -8.28
N ALA A 39 14.78 -11.06 -6.98
CA ALA A 39 13.80 -10.84 -5.93
C ALA A 39 13.40 -9.37 -5.82
N LEU A 40 14.38 -8.45 -5.87
CA LEU A 40 14.11 -7.01 -5.86
C LEU A 40 13.28 -6.59 -7.06
N ALA A 41 13.61 -7.05 -8.27
CA ALA A 41 12.85 -6.75 -9.48
C ALA A 41 11.40 -7.23 -9.39
N PHE A 42 11.19 -8.45 -8.86
CA PHE A 42 9.85 -8.94 -8.58
C PHE A 42 9.10 -8.05 -7.58
N LEU A 43 9.71 -7.71 -6.45
CA LEU A 43 9.08 -6.90 -5.40
C LEU A 43 8.72 -5.50 -5.90
N VAL A 44 9.62 -4.85 -6.63
CA VAL A 44 9.35 -3.54 -7.24
C VAL A 44 8.14 -3.62 -8.16
N LYS A 45 8.07 -4.65 -9.01
CA LYS A 45 6.91 -4.89 -9.88
C LYS A 45 5.63 -5.19 -9.09
N TYR A 46 5.73 -5.98 -8.02
CA TYR A 46 4.60 -6.32 -7.15
C TYR A 46 4.03 -5.06 -6.47
N PHE A 47 4.86 -4.25 -5.82
CA PHE A 47 4.40 -3.02 -5.18
C PHE A 47 3.85 -2.01 -6.19
N ASP A 48 4.46 -1.89 -7.37
CA ASP A 48 3.96 -0.99 -8.41
C ASP A 48 2.60 -1.44 -8.96
N GLU A 49 2.50 -2.68 -9.41
CA GLU A 49 1.33 -3.12 -10.16
C GLU A 49 0.22 -3.65 -9.23
N PHE A 50 0.56 -4.49 -8.25
CA PHE A 50 -0.43 -5.09 -7.38
C PHE A 50 -0.85 -4.13 -6.26
N VAL A 51 0.10 -3.44 -5.62
CA VAL A 51 -0.24 -2.54 -4.50
C VAL A 51 -0.75 -1.20 -5.02
N VAL A 52 0.07 -0.45 -5.76
CA VAL A 52 -0.30 0.91 -6.19
C VAL A 52 -1.40 0.90 -7.26
N GLN A 53 -1.27 0.10 -8.32
CA GLN A 53 -2.21 0.18 -9.45
C GLN A 53 -3.51 -0.63 -9.25
N LEU A 54 -3.55 -1.58 -8.32
CA LEU A 54 -4.72 -2.43 -8.08
C LEU A 54 -5.31 -2.27 -6.68
N HIS A 55 -4.53 -2.52 -5.63
CA HIS A 55 -5.03 -2.50 -4.25
C HIS A 55 -5.48 -1.09 -3.83
N PHE A 56 -4.60 -0.09 -3.94
CA PHE A 56 -4.99 1.30 -3.68
C PHE A 56 -6.11 1.77 -4.59
N LYS A 57 -6.17 1.30 -5.83
CA LYS A 57 -7.27 1.63 -6.73
C LYS A 57 -8.62 1.10 -6.22
N LYS A 58 -8.66 -0.11 -5.64
CA LYS A 58 -9.88 -0.66 -5.03
C LYS A 58 -10.31 0.21 -3.86
N GLU A 59 -9.38 0.66 -3.03
CA GLU A 59 -9.68 1.56 -1.92
C GLU A 59 -10.16 2.91 -2.41
N GLU A 60 -9.41 3.55 -3.30
CA GLU A 60 -9.66 4.91 -3.74
C GLU A 60 -10.92 5.06 -4.60
N GLU A 61 -11.23 4.06 -5.44
CA GLU A 61 -12.41 4.11 -6.32
C GLU A 61 -13.67 3.52 -5.67
N ILE A 62 -13.54 2.61 -4.69
CA ILE A 62 -14.68 1.89 -4.10
C ILE A 62 -14.83 2.20 -2.60
N LEU A 63 -13.82 1.87 -1.78
CA LEU A 63 -13.94 1.96 -0.32
C LEU A 63 -14.02 3.41 0.16
N PHE A 64 -13.04 4.23 -0.18
CA PHE A 64 -12.87 5.59 0.34
C PHE A 64 -14.05 6.51 0.00
N PRO A 65 -14.64 6.50 -1.21
CA PRO A 65 -15.85 7.28 -1.49
C PRO A 65 -17.03 6.88 -0.58
N LEU A 66 -17.18 5.59 -0.29
CA LEU A 66 -18.24 5.07 0.57
C LEU A 66 -17.98 5.35 2.05
N VAL A 67 -16.73 5.23 2.50
CA VAL A 67 -16.30 5.68 3.83
C VAL A 67 -16.59 7.18 3.97
N HIS A 68 -16.20 8.01 3.02
CA HIS A 68 -16.45 9.45 3.10
C HIS A 68 -17.94 9.76 3.30
N LYS A 69 -18.78 9.22 2.42
CA LYS A 69 -20.23 9.45 2.43
C LYS A 69 -20.94 8.94 3.68
N ASN A 70 -20.57 7.76 4.20
CA ASN A 70 -21.32 7.10 5.26
C ASN A 70 -20.70 7.30 6.65
N LEU A 71 -19.38 7.37 6.72
CA LEU A 71 -18.63 7.53 7.96
C LEU A 71 -18.33 9.02 8.22
N LEU A 72 -17.72 9.75 7.28
CA LEU A 72 -17.13 11.07 7.56
C LEU A 72 -18.11 12.25 7.44
N ASP A 73 -19.10 12.19 6.55
CA ASP A 73 -20.08 13.27 6.36
C ASP A 73 -21.15 13.38 7.48
N GLN A 74 -21.32 12.35 8.31
CA GLN A 74 -22.33 12.33 9.37
C GLN A 74 -21.86 12.96 10.70
N LYS A 75 -21.50 14.26 10.74
CA LYS A 75 -21.25 15.11 11.97
C LYS A 75 -20.45 14.50 13.15
N GLY A 76 -19.80 13.38 12.92
CA GLY A 76 -19.29 12.46 13.92
C GLY A 76 -18.48 11.39 13.21
N GLY A 77 -17.79 11.81 12.15
CA GLY A 77 -16.81 11.00 11.41
C GLY A 77 -16.04 10.08 12.34
N PRO A 78 -15.63 8.87 11.90
CA PRO A 78 -14.76 8.03 12.68
C PRO A 78 -13.71 8.94 13.27
N ARG A 79 -13.70 9.04 14.60
CA ARG A 79 -12.82 9.97 15.30
C ARG A 79 -11.42 9.43 15.09
N CYS A 80 -10.83 9.69 13.92
CA CYS A 80 -9.47 9.26 13.65
C CYS A 80 -8.49 10.10 14.49
N GLY A 81 -8.95 11.24 15.03
CA GLY A 81 -8.27 11.92 16.13
C GLY A 81 -8.17 11.11 17.43
N ASP A 82 -8.96 10.04 17.56
CA ASP A 82 -8.90 8.96 18.56
C ASP A 82 -8.42 7.61 17.94
N PHE A 83 -8.16 7.52 16.61
CA PHE A 83 -7.65 6.28 15.96
C PHE A 83 -6.23 5.95 16.40
N VAL A 84 -5.34 6.94 16.50
CA VAL A 84 -3.96 6.72 16.95
C VAL A 84 -3.35 8.06 17.38
N GLY A 85 -2.49 8.05 18.40
CA GLY A 85 -1.93 9.25 19.03
C GLY A 85 -1.25 10.22 18.04
N ARG A 86 -1.64 11.50 18.11
CA ARG A 86 -1.42 12.56 17.09
C ARG A 86 0.02 13.02 16.82
N THR A 87 1.07 12.29 17.17
CA THR A 87 2.46 12.82 17.08
C THR A 87 3.54 11.88 16.53
N GLN A 88 3.30 10.57 16.45
CA GLN A 88 4.29 9.62 15.89
C GLN A 88 3.94 9.12 14.48
N MET A 89 2.67 9.20 14.07
CA MET A 89 2.13 8.50 12.90
C MET A 89 2.49 9.02 11.50
N TRP A 90 2.95 10.26 11.39
CA TRP A 90 3.11 10.92 10.09
C TRP A 90 4.54 10.80 9.56
N GLN A 91 5.40 10.14 10.33
CA GLN A 91 6.83 10.27 10.14
C GLN A 91 7.29 9.56 8.88
N TYR A 92 6.78 8.35 8.57
CA TYR A 92 7.31 7.59 7.44
C TYR A 92 6.81 8.10 6.09
N ALA A 93 5.49 8.34 5.95
CA ALA A 93 4.92 8.90 4.72
C ALA A 93 5.59 10.22 4.36
N ALA A 94 5.64 11.17 5.30
CA ALA A 94 6.27 12.47 5.07
C ALA A 94 7.75 12.35 4.68
N GLN A 95 8.52 11.49 5.36
CA GLN A 95 9.94 11.27 5.02
C GLN A 95 10.12 10.65 3.62
N VAL A 96 9.30 9.68 3.24
CA VAL A 96 9.39 9.05 1.91
C VAL A 96 8.93 10.02 0.82
N ILE A 97 7.87 10.80 1.06
CA ILE A 97 7.40 11.85 0.14
C ILE A 97 8.48 12.92 -0.04
N GLU A 98 9.10 13.38 1.05
CA GLU A 98 10.16 14.39 0.99
C GLU A 98 11.34 13.91 0.13
N LEU A 99 11.79 12.68 0.36
CA LEU A 99 12.83 12.06 -0.47
C LEU A 99 12.37 11.88 -1.91
N GLY A 100 11.12 11.45 -2.13
CA GLY A 100 10.53 11.22 -3.44
C GLY A 100 10.45 12.49 -4.27
N LYS A 101 9.97 13.58 -3.68
CA LYS A 101 9.81 14.88 -4.37
C LYS A 101 11.14 15.53 -4.76
N GLN A 102 12.24 15.16 -4.13
CA GLN A 102 13.58 15.58 -4.54
C GLN A 102 14.03 14.90 -5.85
N GLU A 103 13.47 13.74 -6.17
CA GLU A 103 14.01 12.82 -7.18
C GLU A 103 13.04 12.43 -8.29
N ILE A 104 11.75 12.57 -8.02
CA ILE A 104 10.63 12.14 -8.84
C ILE A 104 9.76 13.36 -9.12
N SER A 105 9.66 13.74 -10.39
CA SER A 105 8.85 14.87 -10.84
C SER A 105 7.38 14.52 -11.05
N ALA A 106 7.07 13.24 -11.32
CA ALA A 106 5.71 12.79 -11.56
C ALA A 106 4.91 12.77 -10.24
N PRO A 107 3.73 13.42 -10.17
CA PRO A 107 2.89 13.40 -8.98
C PRO A 107 2.21 12.04 -8.80
N TYR A 108 1.81 11.73 -7.57
CA TYR A 108 0.97 10.57 -7.28
C TYR A 108 -0.42 10.71 -7.96
N PRO A 109 -0.86 9.72 -8.77
CA PRO A 109 -2.12 9.81 -9.49
C PRO A 109 -3.31 9.37 -8.62
N VAL A 110 -3.71 10.21 -7.65
CA VAL A 110 -4.93 9.98 -6.84
C VAL A 110 -6.16 9.86 -7.74
N ALA A 111 -7.09 8.94 -7.43
CA ALA A 111 -8.33 8.78 -8.16
C ALA A 111 -9.13 10.10 -8.29
N GLU A 112 -9.63 10.39 -9.50
CA GLU A 112 -10.32 11.66 -9.81
C GLU A 112 -11.55 11.89 -8.90
N SER A 113 -12.29 10.83 -8.58
CA SER A 113 -13.43 10.87 -7.66
C SER A 113 -13.05 11.44 -6.29
N LEU A 114 -11.88 11.08 -5.77
CA LEU A 114 -11.37 11.56 -4.49
C LEU A 114 -10.83 12.99 -4.58
N GLN A 115 -10.17 13.35 -5.68
CA GLN A 115 -9.73 14.75 -5.89
C GLN A 115 -10.92 15.72 -5.80
N GLN A 116 -12.07 15.34 -6.38
CA GLN A 116 -13.30 16.11 -6.29
C GLN A 116 -13.90 16.12 -4.86
N LEU A 117 -13.86 14.99 -4.16
CA LEU A 117 -14.36 14.87 -2.78
C LEU A 117 -13.53 15.70 -1.78
N LEU A 118 -12.23 15.81 -1.99
CA LEU A 118 -11.30 16.39 -1.03
C LEU A 118 -11.04 17.89 -1.19
N GLN A 119 -11.53 18.54 -2.25
CA GLN A 119 -11.36 19.97 -2.62
C GLN A 119 -11.15 20.95 -1.43
N GLY A 120 -9.95 20.96 -0.85
CA GLY A 120 -9.56 21.78 0.30
C GLY A 120 -10.25 21.47 1.64
N LYS A 121 -11.00 20.37 1.78
CA LYS A 121 -11.69 20.02 3.04
C LYS A 121 -10.86 19.02 3.85
N PRO A 122 -10.62 19.27 5.15
CA PRO A 122 -10.04 18.27 6.03
C PRO A 122 -10.92 17.01 6.05
N SER A 123 -10.35 15.88 5.64
CA SER A 123 -11.02 14.57 5.61
C SER A 123 -10.21 13.57 6.40
N GLY A 124 -10.88 12.64 7.08
CA GLY A 124 -10.21 11.50 7.73
C GLY A 124 -9.46 10.59 6.74
N LEU A 125 -9.73 10.74 5.43
CA LEU A 125 -9.04 10.03 4.36
C LEU A 125 -7.73 10.69 3.92
N SER A 126 -7.38 11.88 4.43
CA SER A 126 -6.10 12.53 4.10
C SER A 126 -4.91 11.65 4.49
N ILE A 127 -4.97 10.99 5.64
CA ILE A 127 -3.90 10.12 6.14
C ILE A 127 -3.62 8.93 5.21
N PRO A 128 -4.59 8.02 4.93
CA PRO A 128 -4.31 6.88 4.05
C PRO A 128 -3.91 7.33 2.64
N LEU A 129 -4.41 8.46 2.14
CA LEU A 129 -3.99 8.98 0.84
C LEU A 129 -2.56 9.52 0.81
N GLU A 130 -2.11 10.19 1.88
CA GLU A 130 -0.70 10.55 2.01
C GLU A 130 0.19 9.31 2.16
N GLU A 131 -0.29 8.26 2.82
CA GLU A 131 0.42 6.98 2.90
C GLU A 131 0.49 6.28 1.54
N HIS A 132 -0.56 6.37 0.72
CA HIS A 132 -0.54 5.91 -0.67
C HIS A 132 0.46 6.72 -1.52
N GLU A 133 0.47 8.05 -1.39
CA GLU A 133 1.44 8.94 -2.05
C GLU A 133 2.87 8.57 -1.65
N GLY A 134 3.12 8.38 -0.35
CA GLY A 134 4.42 7.94 0.15
C GLY A 134 4.82 6.57 -0.36
N THR A 135 3.88 5.62 -0.44
CA THR A 135 4.15 4.28 -0.98
C THR A 135 4.50 4.37 -2.47
N TYR A 136 3.77 5.16 -3.25
CA TYR A 136 4.09 5.44 -4.65
C TYR A 136 5.51 6.01 -4.82
N TYR A 137 5.85 7.05 -4.07
CA TYR A 137 7.20 7.61 -4.13
C TYR A 137 8.26 6.58 -3.71
N GLY A 138 8.01 5.80 -2.67
CA GLY A 138 8.88 4.72 -2.25
C GLY A 138 9.13 3.70 -3.37
N VAL A 139 8.09 3.31 -4.11
CA VAL A 139 8.20 2.41 -5.27
C VAL A 139 9.01 3.05 -6.40
N GLU A 140 8.76 4.31 -6.75
CA GLU A 140 9.54 5.00 -7.79
C GLU A 140 11.03 5.13 -7.43
N LEU A 141 11.30 5.40 -6.17
CA LEU A 141 12.65 5.44 -5.62
C LEU A 141 13.33 4.06 -5.65
N LEU A 142 12.60 2.97 -5.34
CA LEU A 142 13.10 1.59 -5.50
C LEU A 142 13.35 1.25 -6.98
N LYS A 143 12.51 1.72 -7.91
CA LYS A 143 12.75 1.57 -9.36
C LYS A 143 14.04 2.27 -9.78
N LYS A 144 14.30 3.50 -9.30
CA LYS A 144 15.57 4.20 -9.57
C LYS A 144 16.78 3.48 -8.96
N MET A 145 16.64 2.96 -7.75
CA MET A 145 17.67 2.14 -7.09
C MET A 145 18.02 0.90 -7.93
N MET A 146 17.02 0.18 -8.45
CA MET A 146 17.20 -0.99 -9.30
C MET A 146 17.89 -0.65 -10.63
N ARG A 147 17.68 0.56 -11.18
CA ARG A 147 18.35 1.04 -12.39
C ARG A 147 19.75 1.63 -12.14
N GLY A 148 20.18 1.73 -10.88
CA GLY A 148 21.43 2.39 -10.52
C GLY A 148 21.41 3.91 -10.72
N GLU A 149 20.22 4.52 -10.83
CA GLU A 149 20.02 5.96 -11.06
C GLU A 149 19.97 6.77 -9.76
N TRP A 150 19.75 6.09 -8.64
CA TRP A 150 19.65 6.71 -7.32
C TRP A 150 20.33 5.85 -6.26
N PHE A 151 21.11 6.53 -5.40
CA PHE A 151 22.02 6.08 -4.33
C PHE A 151 23.52 6.08 -4.63
N ALA A 152 24.26 6.70 -3.70
CA ALA A 152 25.72 6.75 -3.66
C ALA A 152 26.35 5.64 -2.79
N ASP A 153 25.59 5.00 -1.88
CA ASP A 153 26.08 3.91 -1.02
C ASP A 153 24.99 3.01 -0.39
N LYS A 154 25.41 1.90 0.22
CA LYS A 154 24.56 0.91 0.91
C LYS A 154 23.77 1.48 2.10
N PRO A 155 24.33 2.33 2.99
CA PRO A 155 23.58 2.97 4.07
C PRO A 155 22.31 3.69 3.64
N GLN A 156 22.38 4.46 2.55
CA GLN A 156 21.23 5.21 2.07
C GLN A 156 20.12 4.30 1.53
N ARG A 157 20.47 3.25 0.75
CA ARG A 157 19.50 2.22 0.30
C ARG A 157 18.79 1.58 1.49
N ASN A 158 19.54 1.18 2.50
CA ASN A 158 19.00 0.57 3.71
C ASN A 158 18.04 1.50 4.46
N LYS A 159 18.35 2.80 4.52
CA LYS A 159 17.47 3.80 5.11
C LYS A 159 16.15 3.90 4.34
N LEU A 160 16.19 3.99 3.01
CA LEU A 160 14.97 4.03 2.19
C LEU A 160 14.12 2.78 2.41
N ILE A 161 14.70 1.60 2.23
CA ILE A 161 13.94 0.35 2.32
C ILE A 161 13.30 0.25 3.71
N LYS A 162 14.01 0.62 4.78
CA LYS A 162 13.45 0.65 6.13
C LYS A 162 12.28 1.64 6.27
N LEU A 163 12.41 2.86 5.75
CA LEU A 163 11.32 3.84 5.78
C LEU A 163 10.09 3.36 5.01
N PHE A 164 10.30 2.79 3.82
CA PHE A 164 9.24 2.24 2.99
C PHE A 164 8.54 1.06 3.66
N LEU A 165 9.29 0.12 4.24
CA LEU A 165 8.74 -1.02 4.97
C LEU A 165 7.86 -0.57 6.14
N ASN A 166 8.37 0.37 6.95
CA ASN A 166 7.61 0.91 8.08
C ASN A 166 6.32 1.63 7.62
N LEU A 167 6.37 2.38 6.52
CA LEU A 167 5.20 3.04 5.94
C LEU A 167 4.12 2.01 5.56
N VAL A 168 4.50 0.99 4.79
CA VAL A 168 3.55 -0.04 4.32
C VAL A 168 2.94 -0.82 5.49
N ASP A 169 3.74 -1.16 6.49
CA ASP A 169 3.27 -1.92 7.65
C ASP A 169 2.31 -1.11 8.53
N GLU A 170 2.65 0.17 8.78
CA GLU A 170 1.82 1.08 9.57
C GLU A 170 0.49 1.40 8.87
N HIS A 171 0.53 1.67 7.56
CA HIS A 171 -0.66 1.89 6.75
C HIS A 171 -1.63 0.69 6.86
N ARG A 172 -1.12 -0.51 6.57
CA ARG A 172 -1.87 -1.77 6.69
C ARG A 172 -2.49 -1.94 8.08
N GLU A 173 -1.71 -1.76 9.14
CA GLU A 173 -2.18 -1.93 10.52
C GLU A 173 -3.33 -0.97 10.85
N LYS A 174 -3.22 0.30 10.45
CA LYS A 174 -4.27 1.31 10.64
C LYS A 174 -5.55 0.93 9.90
N GLU A 175 -5.43 0.46 8.68
CA GLU A 175 -6.59 0.04 7.91
C GLU A 175 -7.28 -1.16 8.54
N ASP A 176 -6.51 -2.20 8.85
CA ASP A 176 -7.00 -3.45 9.40
C ASP A 176 -7.65 -3.29 10.77
N THR A 177 -7.01 -2.55 11.66
CA THR A 177 -7.50 -2.46 13.06
C THR A 177 -8.61 -1.44 13.22
N CYS A 178 -8.80 -0.58 12.21
CA CYS A 178 -9.49 0.67 12.45
C CYS A 178 -10.40 1.07 11.29
N LEU A 179 -9.87 1.36 10.10
CA LEU A 179 -10.71 1.79 8.96
C LEU A 179 -11.72 0.72 8.56
N LEU A 180 -11.25 -0.51 8.32
CA LEU A 180 -12.09 -1.62 7.90
C LEU A 180 -13.08 -2.02 8.99
N VAL A 181 -12.66 -1.97 10.27
CA VAL A 181 -13.55 -2.25 11.42
C VAL A 181 -14.66 -1.21 11.52
N ALA A 182 -14.33 0.08 11.35
CA ALA A 182 -15.32 1.15 11.36
C ALA A 182 -16.31 1.01 10.19
N PHE A 183 -15.81 0.65 9.01
CA PHE A 183 -16.64 0.42 7.84
C PHE A 183 -17.60 -0.76 8.03
N GLU A 184 -17.10 -1.90 8.54
CA GLU A 184 -17.92 -3.10 8.79
C GLU A 184 -19.08 -2.86 9.76
N ARG A 185 -18.93 -1.93 10.70
CA ARG A 185 -20.00 -1.59 11.66
C ARG A 185 -21.15 -0.81 11.02
N LEU A 186 -20.90 -0.12 9.92
CA LEU A 186 -21.89 0.72 9.25
C LEU A 186 -22.40 0.14 7.93
N ALA A 187 -21.59 -0.68 7.26
CA ALA A 187 -21.94 -1.26 5.98
C ALA A 187 -22.95 -2.40 6.14
N SER A 188 -24.10 -2.29 5.46
CA SER A 188 -25.03 -3.40 5.33
C SER A 188 -24.45 -4.51 4.45
N ASP A 189 -25.00 -5.72 4.54
CA ASP A 189 -24.56 -6.83 3.71
C ASP A 189 -24.80 -6.54 2.22
N GLU A 190 -25.88 -5.83 1.86
CA GLU A 190 -26.16 -5.41 0.49
C GLU A 190 -25.10 -4.44 -0.04
N LEU A 191 -24.64 -3.50 0.80
CA LEU A 191 -23.57 -2.58 0.42
C LEU A 191 -22.25 -3.34 0.18
N GLN A 192 -21.93 -4.29 1.06
CA GLN A 192 -20.73 -5.12 0.90
C GLN A 192 -20.78 -5.99 -0.36
N GLU A 193 -21.95 -6.52 -0.72
CA GLU A 193 -22.13 -7.27 -1.96
C GLU A 193 -21.96 -6.38 -3.20
N GLU A 194 -22.47 -5.15 -3.18
CA GLU A 194 -22.29 -4.20 -4.28
C GLU A 194 -20.82 -3.82 -4.46
N MET A 195 -20.11 -3.55 -3.37
CA MET A 195 -18.65 -3.30 -3.42
C MET A 195 -17.89 -4.50 -3.97
N TYR A 196 -18.29 -5.72 -3.58
CA TYR A 196 -17.69 -6.93 -4.10
C TYR A 196 -17.86 -7.04 -5.63
N LYS A 197 -19.04 -6.69 -6.17
CA LYS A 197 -19.26 -6.67 -7.63
C LYS A 197 -18.38 -5.64 -8.33
N GLN A 198 -18.17 -4.46 -7.73
CA GLN A 198 -17.27 -3.44 -8.28
C GLN A 198 -15.81 -3.91 -8.25
N TRP A 199 -15.38 -4.56 -7.16
CA TRP A 199 -14.07 -5.18 -7.04
C TRP A 199 -13.82 -6.22 -8.14
N GLN A 200 -14.79 -7.11 -8.39
CA GLN A 200 -14.66 -8.12 -9.46
C GLN A 200 -14.42 -7.48 -10.83
N LYS A 201 -15.08 -6.35 -11.12
CA LYS A 201 -14.87 -5.61 -12.38
C LYS A 201 -13.45 -5.05 -12.48
N LEU A 202 -12.91 -4.49 -11.38
CA LEU A 202 -11.54 -3.99 -11.35
C LEU A 202 -10.52 -5.13 -11.53
N GLU A 203 -10.67 -6.25 -10.84
CA GLU A 203 -9.76 -7.39 -10.99
C GLU A 203 -9.80 -8.01 -12.39
N ASN A 204 -10.99 -8.10 -12.98
CA ASN A 204 -11.13 -8.56 -14.36
C ASN A 204 -10.42 -7.63 -15.34
N THR A 205 -10.48 -6.32 -15.11
CA THR A 205 -9.80 -5.31 -15.94
C THR A 205 -8.28 -5.38 -15.77
N PHE A 206 -7.81 -5.60 -14.55
CA PHE A 206 -6.38 -5.74 -14.25
C PHE A 206 -5.78 -7.07 -14.76
N GLY A 207 -6.60 -8.13 -14.76
CA GLY A 207 -6.27 -9.46 -15.27
C GLY A 207 -6.07 -10.49 -14.15
N LEU A 208 -7.02 -11.41 -14.01
CA LEU A 208 -6.98 -12.46 -12.97
C LEU A 208 -5.74 -13.35 -13.06
N THR A 209 -5.29 -13.68 -14.27
CA THR A 209 -4.07 -14.47 -14.50
C THR A 209 -2.82 -13.75 -13.99
N ARG A 210 -2.78 -12.41 -14.13
CA ARG A 210 -1.70 -11.57 -13.62
C ARG A 210 -1.68 -11.57 -12.09
N ILE A 211 -2.85 -11.43 -11.46
CA ILE A 211 -3.00 -11.51 -9.99
C ILE A 211 -2.53 -12.87 -9.46
N GLN A 212 -2.93 -13.96 -10.13
CA GLN A 212 -2.51 -15.31 -9.75
C GLN A 212 -0.99 -15.50 -9.89
N SER A 213 -0.38 -14.96 -10.95
CA SER A 213 1.08 -14.97 -11.12
C SER A 213 1.77 -14.28 -9.96
N PHE A 214 1.31 -13.08 -9.55
CA PHE A 214 1.90 -12.38 -8.41
C PHE A 214 1.88 -13.20 -7.12
N LYS A 215 0.76 -13.86 -6.82
CA LYS A 215 0.65 -14.73 -5.63
C LYS A 215 1.59 -15.93 -5.72
N ALA A 216 1.69 -16.57 -6.89
CA ALA A 216 2.58 -17.71 -7.11
C ALA A 216 4.06 -17.32 -6.98
N ASP A 217 4.45 -16.21 -7.60
CA ASP A 217 5.82 -15.70 -7.56
C ASP A 217 6.19 -15.22 -6.15
N LEU A 218 5.26 -14.57 -5.44
CA LEU A 218 5.47 -14.19 -4.04
C LEU A 218 5.66 -15.43 -3.16
N GLN A 219 4.84 -16.46 -3.33
CA GLN A 219 4.99 -17.72 -2.59
C GLN A 219 6.36 -18.37 -2.86
N LYS A 220 6.83 -18.35 -4.11
CA LYS A 220 8.15 -18.86 -4.48
C LYS A 220 9.25 -18.15 -3.68
N TRP A 221 9.22 -16.81 -3.64
CA TRP A 221 10.20 -16.03 -2.87
C TRP A 221 10.08 -16.24 -1.37
N CYS A 222 8.85 -16.36 -0.85
CA CYS A 222 8.64 -16.68 0.56
C CYS A 222 9.31 -18.00 0.95
N ASN A 223 9.11 -19.04 0.13
CA ASN A 223 9.71 -20.36 0.34
C ASN A 223 11.24 -20.32 0.20
N PHE A 224 11.75 -19.59 -0.80
CA PHE A 224 13.19 -19.48 -1.06
C PHE A 224 13.93 -18.86 0.12
N PHE A 225 13.42 -17.75 0.66
CA PHE A 225 14.02 -17.05 1.80
C PHE A 225 13.54 -17.57 3.17
N GLN A 226 12.68 -18.60 3.19
CA GLN A 226 12.10 -19.16 4.40
C GLN A 226 11.41 -18.12 5.29
N VAL A 227 10.83 -17.08 4.68
CA VAL A 227 10.03 -16.10 5.42
C VAL A 227 8.65 -16.69 5.74
N PRO A 228 8.14 -16.54 6.98
CA PRO A 228 6.82 -17.01 7.35
C PRO A 228 5.73 -16.53 6.39
N GLY A 229 4.79 -17.43 6.08
CA GLY A 229 3.57 -17.13 5.32
C GLY A 229 2.44 -16.62 6.20
#